data_AF-A0A947J763-F1
#
_entry.id   AF-A0A947J763-F1
#
_cell.length_a   1.000
_cell.length_b   1.000
_cell.length_c   1.000
_cell.angle_alpha   90.00
_cell.angle_beta   90.00
_cell.angle_gamma   90.00
#
_symmetry.space_group_name_H-M   'P 1'
#
loop_
_entity.id
_entity.type
_entity.pdbx_description
1 polymer ?
#
loop_
_entity_poly.entity_id
_entity_poly.type
_entity_poly.pdbx_seq_one_letter_code
_entity_poly.pdbx_strand_id
1 'polypeptide(L)'
;MIRVLSVLLLAVFAAGVMGCADTAVSPRTPEGALVFDNDTGSAVTGLGILFDRALSIEVGDVVPIGGDLATSVTIAGRSVWIDIEMKSQGSAAITLGEDGLGAQVVSAYWVSSEQEKNKVVARWIIEAVWNEGDLGSIGAFVSPTFLFHNVSMIGDIPGVEGYSMFVAGSRGGFPDATFTIEDVVAERDLVALRVTRTGTHTGDLMGIPPTGAAVTEKSIVIYRFSDGKAAEGWMQYDALGLLVQLGLIPPMGPPSFTWGAPSEITGDPGIPDTNKIIAARDPLEIWNEANLALVDDVIGEGFVGHYETTTVAGREAYRQYVPGTLAAFPDFRITVEELIAEGDLVVFRSTASGTHLGPLGPIPATGLPWTVSGMVIRRIADGQVVETWQMNDMLSLLTQIGVIPPLQ
;
A
#
# COMPACT_ATOMS: atom_id res chain seq x y z
N MET A 1 29.25 13.17 42.37
CA MET A 1 28.74 14.24 41.48
C MET A 1 29.02 13.81 40.04
N ILE A 2 28.07 13.13 39.40
CA ILE A 2 28.13 12.76 37.98
C ILE A 2 26.82 13.26 37.40
N ARG A 3 26.90 14.28 36.54
CA ARG A 3 25.76 14.84 35.82
C ARG A 3 25.57 14.02 34.54
N VAL A 4 24.40 13.38 34.43
CA VAL A 4 23.90 12.78 33.19
C VAL A 4 23.36 13.91 32.34
N LEU A 5 23.93 14.10 31.14
CA LEU A 5 23.43 15.03 30.13
C LEU A 5 22.49 14.24 29.22
N SER A 6 21.18 14.45 29.37
CA SER A 6 20.17 13.95 28.44
C SER A 6 20.24 14.77 27.15
N VAL A 7 20.55 14.12 26.04
CA VAL A 7 20.47 14.71 24.70
C VAL A 7 19.03 14.56 24.23
N LEU A 8 18.30 15.68 24.17
CA LEU A 8 17.01 15.78 23.50
C LEU A 8 17.28 15.83 21.99
N LEU A 9 17.01 14.73 21.29
CA LEU A 9 17.06 14.69 19.83
C LEU A 9 15.80 15.37 19.29
N LEU A 10 15.92 16.64 18.90
CA LEU A 10 14.88 17.34 18.15
C LEU A 10 14.97 16.86 16.70
N ALA A 11 14.09 15.93 16.31
CA ALA A 11 13.88 15.59 14.91
C ALA A 11 13.20 16.77 14.23
N VAL A 12 13.93 17.49 13.37
CA VAL A 12 13.35 18.46 12.44
C VAL A 12 12.83 17.64 11.25
N PHE A 13 11.56 17.26 11.29
CA PHE A 13 10.87 16.77 10.11
C PHE A 13 10.69 17.93 9.13
N ALA A 14 11.15 17.75 7.89
CA ALA A 14 10.71 18.60 6.79
C ALA A 14 9.20 18.38 6.64
N ALA A 15 8.41 19.37 7.07
CA ALA A 15 6.96 19.33 7.04
C ALA A 15 6.47 19.48 5.59
N GLY A 16 6.40 18.36 4.87
CA GLY A 16 5.33 18.20 3.88
C GLY A 16 3.99 18.36 4.61
N VAL A 17 3.02 19.04 3.99
CA VAL A 17 1.69 19.20 4.60
C VAL A 17 1.08 17.80 4.70
N MET A 18 1.14 17.21 5.89
CA MET A 18 0.55 15.92 6.20
C MET A 18 -0.97 16.04 6.06
N GLY A 19 -1.59 15.09 5.37
CA GLY A 19 -3.04 15.02 5.25
C GLY A 19 -3.71 14.76 6.60
N CYS A 20 -4.94 15.22 6.77
CA CYS A 20 -5.73 15.02 7.98
C CYS A 20 -5.96 13.53 8.26
N ALA A 21 -6.06 12.72 7.20
CA ALA A 21 -6.28 11.27 7.27
C ALA A 21 -5.00 10.43 7.30
N ASP A 22 -3.83 11.05 7.43
CA ASP A 22 -2.55 10.32 7.50
C ASP A 22 -2.32 9.69 8.88
N THR A 23 -2.92 10.25 9.92
CA THR A 23 -2.79 9.77 11.30
C THR A 23 -4.15 9.48 11.90
N ALA A 24 -4.29 8.31 12.55
CA ALA A 24 -5.50 7.95 13.26
C ALA A 24 -5.67 8.83 14.52
N VAL A 25 -6.90 9.25 14.79
CA VAL A 25 -7.28 9.94 16.03
C VAL A 25 -7.82 8.94 17.05
N SER A 26 -7.29 9.01 18.27
CA SER A 26 -7.80 8.23 19.41
C SER A 26 -8.75 9.08 20.24
N PRO A 27 -9.95 8.60 20.58
CA PRO A 27 -10.86 9.36 21.42
C PRO A 27 -10.38 9.36 22.88
N ARG A 28 -10.64 10.47 23.58
CA ARG A 28 -10.67 10.50 25.05
C ARG A 28 -12.05 10.08 25.54
N THR A 29 -12.16 9.59 26.77
CA THR A 29 -13.40 9.04 27.33
C THR A 29 -13.91 9.73 28.60
N PRO A 30 -14.08 11.07 28.64
CA PRO A 30 -14.63 11.76 29.80
C PRO A 30 -16.10 11.39 30.00
N GLU A 31 -16.45 10.97 31.22
CA GLU A 31 -17.84 10.70 31.63
C GLU A 31 -18.60 9.74 30.69
N GLY A 32 -17.87 8.85 29.98
CA GLY A 32 -18.43 7.85 29.07
C GLY A 32 -18.67 8.32 27.64
N ALA A 33 -18.44 9.60 27.31
CA ALA A 33 -18.51 10.11 25.93
C ALA A 33 -17.19 9.86 25.17
N LEU A 34 -17.26 9.60 23.87
CA LEU A 34 -16.08 9.54 23.00
C LEU A 34 -15.77 10.94 22.49
N VAL A 35 -14.60 11.50 22.83
CA VAL A 35 -14.19 12.84 22.41
C VAL A 35 -13.00 12.76 21.47
N PHE A 36 -13.21 13.13 20.21
CA PHE A 36 -12.19 13.16 19.17
C PHE A 36 -11.68 14.59 19.03
N ASP A 37 -10.39 14.81 19.25
CA ASP A 37 -9.75 16.12 19.12
C ASP A 37 -9.18 16.30 17.71
N ASN A 38 -9.37 17.48 17.11
CA ASN A 38 -8.81 17.83 15.82
C ASN A 38 -7.41 18.44 15.97
N ASP A 39 -6.42 17.56 16.07
CA ASP A 39 -4.99 17.91 16.16
C ASP A 39 -4.29 17.92 14.79
N THR A 40 -5.03 17.91 13.68
CA THR A 40 -4.48 17.92 12.30
C THR A 40 -3.76 19.23 11.94
N GLY A 41 -3.90 20.27 12.75
CA GLY A 41 -3.38 21.62 12.48
C GLY A 41 -4.21 22.42 11.47
N SER A 42 -5.30 21.85 10.92
CA SER A 42 -6.17 22.50 9.94
C SER A 42 -7.66 22.33 10.28
N ALA A 43 -8.54 23.04 9.57
CA ALA A 43 -9.96 22.76 9.62
C ALA A 43 -10.29 21.48 8.83
N VAL A 44 -11.31 20.75 9.27
CA VAL A 44 -11.73 19.45 8.71
C VAL A 44 -13.25 19.43 8.54
N THR A 45 -13.73 18.60 7.61
CA THR A 45 -15.14 18.58 7.17
C THR A 45 -15.86 17.27 7.49
N GLY A 46 -15.16 16.28 8.02
CA GLY A 46 -15.78 15.04 8.47
C GLY A 46 -14.92 14.20 9.40
N LEU A 47 -15.56 13.25 10.06
CA LEU A 47 -14.96 12.26 10.94
C LEU A 47 -15.44 10.86 10.52
N GLY A 48 -14.51 9.99 10.16
CA GLY A 48 -14.76 8.57 9.93
C GLY A 48 -14.35 7.76 11.15
N ILE A 49 -15.21 6.85 11.61
CA ILE A 49 -14.95 5.98 12.77
C ILE A 49 -15.28 4.54 12.40
N LEU A 50 -14.35 3.63 12.67
CA LEU A 50 -14.55 2.19 12.62
C LEU A 50 -14.67 1.67 14.05
N PHE A 51 -15.78 1.03 14.36
CA PHE A 51 -16.03 0.40 15.65
C PHE A 51 -15.79 -1.11 15.58
N ASP A 52 -15.63 -1.74 16.75
CA ASP A 52 -15.57 -3.20 16.89
C ASP A 52 -16.89 -3.90 16.52
N ARG A 53 -17.99 -3.15 16.50
CA ARG A 53 -19.35 -3.62 16.21
C ARG A 53 -20.20 -2.52 15.56
N ALA A 54 -21.32 -2.90 14.96
CA ALA A 54 -22.31 -1.93 14.47
C ALA A 54 -22.98 -1.19 15.64
N LEU A 55 -23.14 0.12 15.50
CA LEU A 55 -23.74 1.02 16.49
C LEU A 55 -24.81 1.90 15.84
N SER A 56 -25.76 2.37 16.64
CA SER A 56 -26.70 3.42 16.25
C SER A 56 -26.17 4.76 16.74
N ILE A 57 -25.95 5.71 15.82
CA ILE A 57 -25.51 7.07 16.13
C ILE A 57 -26.34 8.03 15.28
N GLU A 58 -26.94 9.03 15.89
CA GLU A 58 -27.69 10.10 15.23
C GLU A 58 -26.93 11.43 15.30
N VAL A 59 -27.33 12.39 14.46
CA VAL A 59 -26.75 13.75 14.48
C VAL A 59 -26.85 14.39 15.87
N GLY A 60 -27.94 14.10 16.60
CA GLY A 60 -28.17 14.62 17.96
C GLY A 60 -27.19 14.09 19.02
N ASP A 61 -26.52 12.97 18.74
CA ASP A 61 -25.54 12.36 19.64
C ASP A 61 -24.16 13.02 19.52
N VAL A 62 -23.95 13.86 18.50
CA VAL A 62 -22.69 14.53 18.20
C VAL A 62 -22.72 15.99 18.66
N VAL A 63 -21.89 16.32 19.64
CA VAL A 63 -21.74 17.67 20.19
C VAL A 63 -20.39 18.26 19.76
N PRO A 64 -20.37 19.27 18.88
CA PRO A 64 -19.14 19.96 18.52
C PRO A 64 -18.66 20.91 19.63
N ILE A 65 -17.35 20.99 19.81
CA ILE A 65 -16.65 21.97 20.64
C ILE A 65 -15.64 22.68 19.74
N GLY A 66 -15.93 23.93 19.34
CA GLY A 66 -15.07 24.66 18.41
C GLY A 66 -15.30 24.34 16.92
N GLY A 67 -16.50 23.86 16.57
CA GLY A 67 -16.95 23.61 15.20
C GLY A 67 -18.45 23.90 15.04
N ASP A 68 -18.99 23.59 13.86
CA ASP A 68 -20.43 23.66 13.58
C ASP A 68 -21.12 22.34 13.92
N LEU A 69 -22.46 22.35 13.99
CA LEU A 69 -23.25 21.14 14.20
C LEU A 69 -23.02 20.14 13.06
N ALA A 70 -22.99 18.85 13.40
CA ALA A 70 -22.95 17.80 12.40
C ALA A 70 -24.15 17.91 11.45
N THR A 71 -23.90 17.79 10.15
CA THR A 71 -24.93 17.92 9.11
C THR A 71 -25.53 16.58 8.72
N SER A 72 -24.77 15.50 8.87
CA SER A 72 -25.23 14.15 8.54
C SER A 72 -24.46 13.10 9.35
N VAL A 73 -25.09 11.95 9.57
CA VAL A 73 -24.44 10.73 10.07
C VAL A 73 -24.84 9.59 9.13
N THR A 74 -23.85 8.90 8.57
CA THR A 74 -24.04 7.74 7.69
C THR A 74 -23.40 6.50 8.31
N ILE A 75 -24.14 5.40 8.38
CA ILE A 75 -23.70 4.15 9.00
C ILE A 75 -23.70 3.04 7.95
N ALA A 76 -22.58 2.33 7.84
CA ALA A 76 -22.46 1.16 6.97
C ALA A 76 -21.74 0.03 7.75
N GLY A 77 -22.53 -0.94 8.23
CA GLY A 77 -22.04 -1.98 9.13
C GLY A 77 -21.52 -1.38 10.43
N ARG A 78 -20.23 -1.56 10.70
CA ARG A 78 -19.52 -1.02 11.88
C ARG A 78 -18.76 0.29 11.61
N SER A 79 -18.86 0.83 10.41
CA SER A 79 -18.29 2.12 10.05
C SER A 79 -19.32 3.23 10.15
N VAL A 80 -18.89 4.38 10.67
CA VAL A 80 -19.71 5.58 10.85
C VAL A 80 -18.98 6.78 10.23
N TRP A 81 -19.68 7.52 9.40
CA TRP A 81 -19.25 8.79 8.85
C TRP A 81 -20.09 9.92 9.44
N ILE A 82 -19.43 10.97 9.91
CA ILE A 82 -20.07 12.17 10.44
C ILE A 82 -19.58 13.34 9.58
N ASP A 83 -20.49 14.00 8.88
CA ASP A 83 -20.17 15.25 8.18
C ASP A 83 -20.26 16.40 9.20
N ILE A 84 -19.12 17.05 9.45
CA ILE A 84 -18.98 18.07 10.50
C ILE A 84 -17.83 19.03 10.19
N GLU A 85 -18.12 20.32 10.17
CA GLU A 85 -17.10 21.36 10.05
C GLU A 85 -16.45 21.60 11.42
N MET A 86 -15.16 21.30 11.53
CA MET A 86 -14.40 21.39 12.77
C MET A 86 -13.13 22.21 12.57
N LYS A 87 -12.92 23.26 13.37
CA LYS A 87 -11.69 24.05 13.33
C LYS A 87 -10.53 23.25 13.91
N SER A 88 -9.31 23.65 13.57
CA SER A 88 -8.11 23.14 14.26
C SER A 88 -8.26 23.36 15.77
N GLN A 89 -7.87 22.35 16.56
CA GLN A 89 -7.99 22.31 18.02
C GLN A 89 -9.44 22.28 18.56
N GLY A 90 -10.43 22.08 17.69
CA GLY A 90 -11.79 21.73 18.10
C GLY A 90 -11.94 20.24 18.40
N SER A 91 -13.09 19.83 18.95
CA SER A 91 -13.38 18.43 19.27
C SER A 91 -14.82 18.05 18.90
N ALA A 92 -15.03 16.79 18.52
CA ALA A 92 -16.37 16.19 18.45
C ALA A 92 -16.56 15.25 19.64
N ALA A 93 -17.54 15.54 20.50
CA ALA A 93 -17.96 14.65 21.58
C ALA A 93 -19.17 13.83 21.10
N ILE A 94 -19.10 12.51 21.25
CA ILE A 94 -20.13 11.57 20.83
C ILE A 94 -20.63 10.81 22.07
N THR A 95 -21.92 10.94 22.36
CA THR A 95 -22.56 10.13 23.40
C THR A 95 -23.13 8.87 22.78
N LEU A 96 -22.67 7.71 23.23
CA LEU A 96 -23.20 6.44 22.77
C LEU A 96 -24.47 6.07 23.56
N GLY A 97 -25.47 5.53 22.85
CA GLY A 97 -26.66 4.93 23.46
C GLY A 97 -26.35 3.67 24.27
N GLU A 98 -27.37 3.04 24.85
CA GLU A 98 -27.21 1.80 25.62
C GLU A 98 -26.59 0.66 24.78
N ASP A 99 -26.84 0.64 23.47
CA ASP A 99 -26.28 -0.32 22.51
C ASP A 99 -24.77 -0.12 22.26
N GLY A 100 -24.26 1.09 22.50
CA GLY A 100 -22.84 1.42 22.37
C GLY A 100 -22.02 1.30 23.65
N LEU A 101 -22.62 0.87 24.77
CA LEU A 101 -21.88 0.66 26.02
C LEU A 101 -20.78 -0.40 25.83
N GLY A 102 -19.53 0.01 26.07
CA GLY A 102 -18.35 -0.85 25.95
C GLY A 102 -17.86 -1.07 24.52
N ALA A 103 -18.47 -0.42 23.52
CA ALA A 103 -17.95 -0.43 22.16
C ALA A 103 -16.54 0.15 22.10
N GLN A 104 -15.70 -0.41 21.24
CA GLN A 104 -14.31 0.01 21.05
C GLN A 104 -14.17 0.68 19.69
N VAL A 105 -13.36 1.74 19.65
CA VAL A 105 -12.92 2.34 18.38
C VAL A 105 -11.73 1.56 17.88
N VAL A 106 -11.89 0.91 16.72
CA VAL A 106 -10.80 0.24 16.00
C VAL A 106 -9.86 1.29 15.42
N SER A 107 -10.42 2.27 14.72
CA SER A 107 -9.70 3.43 14.20
C SER A 107 -10.66 4.58 13.91
N ALA A 108 -10.14 5.81 13.91
CA ALA A 108 -10.90 6.98 13.50
C ALA A 108 -9.98 7.99 12.82
N TYR A 109 -10.53 8.80 11.92
CA TYR A 109 -9.77 9.71 11.08
C TYR A 109 -10.56 10.97 10.80
N TRP A 110 -9.91 12.13 10.94
CA TRP A 110 -10.43 13.38 10.42
C TRP A 110 -10.18 13.47 8.92
N VAL A 111 -11.13 14.06 8.19
CA VAL A 111 -11.04 14.25 6.74
C VAL A 111 -11.49 15.64 6.35
N SER A 112 -10.94 16.15 5.26
CA SER A 112 -11.24 17.45 4.64
C SER A 112 -11.62 17.32 3.17
N SER A 113 -11.50 16.13 2.58
CA SER A 113 -11.78 15.87 1.17
C SER A 113 -12.27 14.43 0.93
N GLU A 114 -12.89 14.20 -0.23
CA GLU A 114 -13.27 12.85 -0.67
C GLU A 114 -12.05 11.94 -0.90
N GLN A 115 -10.91 12.49 -1.32
CA GLN A 115 -9.66 11.74 -1.44
C GLN A 115 -9.22 11.18 -0.07
N GLU A 116 -9.32 11.98 0.98
CA GLU A 116 -9.03 11.55 2.35
C GLU A 116 -10.04 10.51 2.87
N LYS A 117 -11.33 10.65 2.53
CA LYS A 117 -12.33 9.59 2.81
C LYS A 117 -11.94 8.27 2.14
N ASN A 118 -11.52 8.30 0.88
CA ASN A 118 -11.06 7.11 0.17
C ASN A 118 -9.84 6.48 0.84
N LYS A 119 -8.86 7.28 1.33
CA LYS A 119 -7.73 6.78 2.13
C LYS A 119 -8.20 6.03 3.37
N VAL A 120 -9.16 6.60 4.11
CA VAL A 120 -9.74 5.96 5.30
C VAL A 120 -10.42 4.64 4.97
N VAL A 121 -11.24 4.61 3.91
CA VAL A 121 -11.91 3.36 3.49
C VAL A 121 -10.87 2.30 3.06
N ALA A 122 -9.81 2.68 2.34
CA ALA A 122 -8.73 1.78 1.98
C ALA A 122 -8.00 1.20 3.20
N ARG A 123 -7.78 2.01 4.26
CA ARG A 123 -7.24 1.54 5.55
C ARG A 123 -8.19 0.56 6.23
N TRP A 124 -9.49 0.87 6.25
CA TRP A 124 -10.51 -0.02 6.84
C TRP A 124 -10.65 -1.35 6.11
N ILE A 125 -10.38 -1.40 4.80
CA ILE A 125 -10.25 -2.68 4.09
C ILE A 125 -9.12 -3.52 4.71
N ILE A 126 -7.95 -2.93 5.01
CA ILE A 126 -6.87 -3.68 5.66
C ILE A 126 -7.21 -4.03 7.11
N GLU A 127 -7.72 -3.08 7.89
CA GLU A 127 -7.98 -3.25 9.32
C GLU A 127 -9.14 -4.23 9.58
N ALA A 128 -10.31 -4.01 8.99
CA ALA A 128 -11.49 -4.86 9.22
C ALA A 128 -11.44 -6.17 8.42
N VAL A 129 -11.15 -6.08 7.12
CA VAL A 129 -11.30 -7.24 6.24
C VAL A 129 -10.07 -8.14 6.33
N TRP A 130 -8.86 -7.59 6.17
CA TRP A 130 -7.64 -8.40 6.11
C TRP A 130 -7.09 -8.79 7.48
N ASN A 131 -7.05 -7.87 8.46
CA ASN A 131 -6.53 -8.13 9.80
C ASN A 131 -7.53 -8.87 10.70
N GLU A 132 -8.77 -8.39 10.80
CA GLU A 132 -9.78 -9.05 11.64
C GLU A 132 -10.46 -10.23 10.94
N GLY A 133 -10.51 -10.25 9.61
CA GLY A 133 -11.24 -11.28 8.86
C GLY A 133 -12.74 -11.03 8.80
N ASP A 134 -13.18 -9.79 8.99
CA ASP A 134 -14.59 -9.44 8.96
C ASP A 134 -15.11 -9.38 7.51
N LEU A 135 -15.49 -10.55 7.00
CA LEU A 135 -16.11 -10.68 5.68
C LEU A 135 -17.46 -9.94 5.60
N GLY A 136 -18.14 -9.74 6.73
CA GLY A 136 -19.43 -9.03 6.80
C GLY A 136 -19.30 -7.54 6.49
N SER A 137 -18.14 -6.95 6.79
CA SER A 137 -17.85 -5.54 6.50
C SER A 137 -17.42 -5.26 5.06
N ILE A 138 -17.13 -6.27 4.23
CA ILE A 138 -16.66 -6.07 2.85
C ILE A 138 -17.62 -5.17 2.06
N GLY A 139 -18.93 -5.42 2.15
CA GLY A 139 -19.94 -4.65 1.42
C GLY A 139 -20.05 -3.18 1.86
N ALA A 140 -19.49 -2.79 3.01
CA ALA A 140 -19.41 -1.40 3.44
C ALA A 140 -18.32 -0.62 2.68
N PHE A 141 -17.23 -1.30 2.29
CA PHE A 141 -16.03 -0.68 1.72
C PHE A 141 -15.81 -0.98 0.23
N VAL A 142 -16.38 -2.08 -0.25
CA VAL A 142 -16.18 -2.62 -1.60
C VAL A 142 -17.51 -2.62 -2.35
N SER A 143 -17.48 -2.14 -3.60
CA SER A 143 -18.65 -2.08 -4.48
C SER A 143 -19.14 -3.50 -4.83
N PRO A 144 -20.46 -3.72 -4.99
CA PRO A 144 -20.99 -5.00 -5.50
C PRO A 144 -20.42 -5.39 -6.87
N THR A 145 -20.06 -4.40 -7.70
CA THR A 145 -19.48 -4.60 -9.04
C THR A 145 -17.96 -4.56 -9.05
N PHE A 146 -17.32 -4.71 -7.89
CA PHE A 146 -15.87 -4.68 -7.76
C PHE A 146 -15.19 -5.66 -8.72
N LEU A 147 -14.05 -5.26 -9.27
CA LEU A 147 -13.19 -6.16 -10.03
C LEU A 147 -11.74 -6.00 -9.55
N PHE A 148 -11.16 -7.09 -9.04
CA PHE A 148 -9.75 -7.13 -8.70
C PHE A 148 -8.98 -7.77 -9.83
N HIS A 149 -8.03 -7.05 -10.41
CA HIS A 149 -7.34 -7.48 -11.62
C HIS A 149 -6.05 -8.25 -11.36
N ASN A 150 -5.85 -9.32 -12.14
CA ASN A 150 -4.58 -10.02 -12.34
C ASN A 150 -3.82 -10.32 -11.04
N VAL A 151 -4.52 -10.79 -10.00
CA VAL A 151 -3.88 -11.16 -8.74
C VAL A 151 -3.02 -12.40 -8.99
N SER A 152 -1.71 -12.32 -8.74
CA SER A 152 -0.79 -13.43 -8.98
C SER A 152 -1.31 -14.74 -8.36
N MET A 153 -1.16 -15.85 -9.09
CA MET A 153 -1.70 -17.19 -8.80
C MET A 153 -3.24 -17.36 -8.87
N ILE A 154 -4.01 -16.27 -9.01
CA ILE A 154 -5.48 -16.32 -8.92
C ILE A 154 -6.15 -15.80 -10.21
N GLY A 155 -5.65 -14.71 -10.77
CA GLY A 155 -6.24 -14.00 -11.89
C GLY A 155 -7.24 -12.92 -11.45
N ASP A 156 -8.26 -12.69 -12.27
CA ASP A 156 -9.29 -11.70 -12.00
C ASP A 156 -10.31 -12.20 -10.96
N ILE A 157 -10.65 -11.36 -9.99
CA ILE A 157 -11.56 -11.66 -8.89
C ILE A 157 -12.80 -10.76 -9.02
N PRO A 158 -13.95 -11.30 -9.47
CA PRO A 158 -15.16 -10.51 -9.67
C PRO A 158 -16.03 -10.42 -8.41
N GLY A 159 -16.49 -9.20 -8.14
CA GLY A 159 -17.49 -8.87 -7.13
C GLY A 159 -17.06 -9.09 -5.69
N VAL A 160 -17.97 -8.77 -4.78
CA VAL A 160 -17.80 -8.95 -3.34
C VAL A 160 -17.64 -10.43 -2.96
N GLU A 161 -18.34 -11.34 -3.65
CA GLU A 161 -18.27 -12.78 -3.37
C GLU A 161 -16.88 -13.35 -3.67
N GLY A 162 -16.34 -13.07 -4.85
CA GLY A 162 -14.99 -13.49 -5.22
C GLY A 162 -13.94 -12.91 -4.26
N TYR A 163 -14.07 -11.62 -3.92
CA TYR A 163 -13.17 -10.98 -2.97
C TYR A 163 -13.26 -11.60 -1.56
N SER A 164 -14.46 -11.97 -1.11
CA SER A 164 -14.67 -12.65 0.19
C SER A 164 -14.02 -14.03 0.20
N MET A 165 -14.14 -14.81 -0.89
CA MET A 165 -13.49 -16.10 -1.01
C MET A 165 -11.96 -15.97 -0.99
N PHE A 166 -11.42 -14.94 -1.64
CA PHE A 166 -9.98 -14.67 -1.64
C PHE A 166 -9.46 -14.34 -0.24
N VAL A 167 -10.12 -13.41 0.47
CA VAL A 167 -9.76 -13.08 1.86
C VAL A 167 -9.87 -14.31 2.76
N ALA A 168 -10.95 -15.08 2.65
CA ALA A 168 -11.16 -16.28 3.44
C ALA A 168 -10.09 -17.35 3.17
N GLY A 169 -9.71 -17.57 1.90
CA GLY A 169 -8.66 -18.51 1.53
C GLY A 169 -7.29 -18.09 2.07
N SER A 170 -6.93 -16.81 1.95
CA SER A 170 -5.69 -16.28 2.50
C SER A 170 -5.62 -16.41 4.02
N ARG A 171 -6.69 -16.04 4.73
CA ARG A 171 -6.76 -16.14 6.20
C ARG A 171 -6.87 -17.58 6.68
N GLY A 172 -7.45 -18.47 5.87
CA GLY A 172 -7.47 -19.91 6.11
C GLY A 172 -6.06 -20.50 6.13
N GLY A 173 -5.21 -20.12 5.17
CA GLY A 173 -3.81 -20.52 5.16
C GLY A 173 -3.00 -19.95 6.31
N PHE A 174 -3.30 -18.71 6.71
CA PHE A 174 -2.56 -17.96 7.73
C PHE A 174 -3.50 -17.35 8.78
N PRO A 175 -4.01 -18.14 9.74
CA PRO A 175 -4.95 -17.68 10.76
C PRO A 175 -4.40 -16.59 11.68
N ASP A 176 -3.07 -16.48 11.81
CA ASP A 176 -2.35 -15.48 12.59
C ASP A 176 -1.84 -14.30 11.74
N ALA A 177 -2.32 -14.16 10.49
CA ALA A 177 -1.84 -13.13 9.58
C ALA A 177 -2.08 -11.71 10.14
N THR A 178 -1.06 -10.88 10.05
CA THR A 178 -1.12 -9.44 10.31
C THR A 178 -0.63 -8.69 9.07
N PHE A 179 -1.35 -7.63 8.72
CA PHE A 179 -1.10 -6.73 7.60
C PHE A 179 -0.80 -5.34 8.14
N THR A 180 0.41 -4.86 7.89
CA THR A 180 0.90 -3.55 8.27
C THR A 180 0.92 -2.65 7.04
N ILE A 181 0.20 -1.53 7.11
CA ILE A 181 0.26 -0.49 6.07
C ILE A 181 1.55 0.31 6.27
N GLU A 182 2.40 0.33 5.25
CA GLU A 182 3.67 1.05 5.25
C GLU A 182 3.53 2.46 4.66
N ASP A 183 2.80 2.59 3.55
CA ASP A 183 2.51 3.86 2.89
C ASP A 183 1.07 3.90 2.38
N VAL A 184 0.51 5.10 2.29
CA VAL A 184 -0.76 5.39 1.61
C VAL A 184 -0.58 6.62 0.73
N VAL A 185 -0.84 6.47 -0.56
CA VAL A 185 -0.75 7.55 -1.55
C VAL A 185 -2.08 7.63 -2.28
N ALA A 186 -2.70 8.80 -2.34
CA ALA A 186 -3.96 8.99 -3.04
C ALA A 186 -3.90 10.18 -4.00
N GLU A 187 -4.64 10.04 -5.09
CA GLU A 187 -4.87 11.12 -6.04
C GLU A 187 -6.20 10.87 -6.74
N ARG A 188 -7.07 11.89 -6.76
CA ARG A 188 -8.41 11.78 -7.37
C ARG A 188 -9.22 10.66 -6.69
N ASP A 189 -9.64 9.67 -7.50
CA ASP A 189 -10.42 8.50 -7.13
C ASP A 189 -9.54 7.28 -6.81
N LEU A 190 -8.21 7.40 -6.81
CA LEU A 190 -7.30 6.28 -6.63
C LEU A 190 -6.58 6.36 -5.29
N VAL A 191 -6.42 5.20 -4.64
CA VAL A 191 -5.61 5.04 -3.43
C VAL A 191 -4.70 3.84 -3.60
N ALA A 192 -3.40 4.07 -3.44
CA ALA A 192 -2.38 3.05 -3.39
C ALA A 192 -1.95 2.80 -1.94
N LEU A 193 -1.73 1.53 -1.59
CA LEU A 193 -1.18 1.09 -0.31
C LEU A 193 0.06 0.25 -0.57
N ARG A 194 1.14 0.51 0.18
CA ARG A 194 2.23 -0.46 0.36
C ARG A 194 1.99 -1.21 1.65
N VAL A 195 1.93 -2.54 1.60
CA VAL A 195 1.55 -3.37 2.74
C VAL A 195 2.59 -4.46 2.95
N THR A 196 2.88 -4.74 4.23
CA THR A 196 3.67 -5.89 4.65
C THR A 196 2.75 -6.86 5.39
N ARG A 197 2.76 -8.12 4.98
CA ARG A 197 2.03 -9.19 5.66
C ARG A 197 3.02 -10.11 6.37
N THR A 198 2.69 -10.52 7.59
CA THR A 198 3.39 -11.59 8.32
C THR A 198 2.40 -12.65 8.77
N GLY A 199 2.81 -13.91 8.86
CA GLY A 199 1.99 -14.99 9.44
C GLY A 199 2.64 -16.37 9.33
N THR A 200 1.99 -17.38 9.90
CA THR A 200 2.44 -18.77 9.90
C THR A 200 1.47 -19.65 9.09
N HIS A 201 1.99 -20.35 8.08
CA HIS A 201 1.21 -21.21 7.19
C HIS A 201 0.75 -22.49 7.92
N THR A 202 -0.35 -22.38 8.66
CA THR A 202 -0.88 -23.45 9.55
C THR A 202 -2.22 -24.03 9.10
N GLY A 203 -2.89 -23.41 8.12
CA GLY A 203 -4.03 -23.99 7.44
C GLY A 203 -3.78 -24.22 5.95
N ASP A 204 -4.82 -24.61 5.22
CA ASP A 204 -4.76 -24.79 3.77
C ASP A 204 -4.76 -23.42 3.07
N LEU A 205 -3.75 -23.18 2.23
CA LEU A 205 -3.67 -21.99 1.39
C LEU A 205 -4.03 -22.36 -0.05
N MET A 206 -5.33 -22.29 -0.37
CA MET A 206 -5.83 -22.50 -1.74
C MET A 206 -5.33 -23.81 -2.36
N GLY A 207 -5.39 -24.91 -1.60
CA GLY A 207 -4.94 -26.24 -2.02
C GLY A 207 -3.49 -26.55 -1.68
N ILE A 208 -2.74 -25.60 -1.13
CA ILE A 208 -1.40 -25.84 -0.58
C ILE A 208 -1.55 -26.29 0.89
N PRO A 209 -1.14 -27.51 1.25
CA PRO A 209 -1.22 -27.99 2.64
C PRO A 209 -0.36 -27.16 3.60
N PRO A 210 -0.72 -27.09 4.89
CA PRO A 210 0.02 -26.32 5.87
C PRO A 210 1.46 -26.83 6.01
N THR A 211 2.40 -25.90 5.93
CA THR A 211 3.85 -26.18 5.99
C THR A 211 4.45 -25.90 7.36
N GLY A 212 3.75 -25.11 8.19
CA GLY A 212 4.28 -24.55 9.43
C GLY A 212 5.28 -23.41 9.25
N ALA A 213 5.55 -22.97 8.02
CA ALA A 213 6.51 -21.91 7.74
C ALA A 213 5.96 -20.54 8.18
N ALA A 214 6.80 -19.77 8.88
CA ALA A 214 6.56 -18.35 9.09
C ALA A 214 7.01 -17.57 7.85
N VAL A 215 6.17 -16.65 7.38
CA VAL A 215 6.42 -15.89 6.16
C VAL A 215 6.33 -14.39 6.40
N THR A 216 7.10 -13.63 5.62
CA THR A 216 6.90 -12.20 5.41
C THR A 216 6.66 -11.96 3.91
N GLU A 217 5.64 -11.19 3.57
CA GLU A 217 5.22 -10.95 2.20
C GLU A 217 4.98 -9.46 1.98
N LYS A 218 5.50 -8.98 0.86
CA LYS A 218 5.42 -7.60 0.40
C LYS A 218 4.29 -7.47 -0.61
N SER A 219 3.49 -6.43 -0.53
CA SER A 219 2.51 -6.11 -1.57
C SER A 219 2.31 -4.62 -1.80
N ILE A 220 1.90 -4.29 -3.02
CA ILE A 220 1.34 -2.99 -3.38
C ILE A 220 -0.05 -3.25 -3.93
N VAL A 221 -1.03 -2.46 -3.50
CA VAL A 221 -2.41 -2.53 -3.98
C VAL A 221 -2.87 -1.14 -4.36
N ILE A 222 -3.60 -1.02 -5.47
CA ILE A 222 -4.25 0.21 -5.91
C ILE A 222 -5.74 -0.07 -6.00
N TYR A 223 -6.55 0.79 -5.38
CA TYR A 223 -8.01 0.78 -5.50
C TYR A 223 -8.48 2.03 -6.22
N ARG A 224 -9.44 1.86 -7.13
CA ARG A 224 -10.26 2.95 -7.69
C ARG A 224 -11.58 3.00 -6.94
N PHE A 225 -11.99 4.21 -6.55
CA PHE A 225 -13.19 4.46 -5.78
C PHE A 225 -14.32 5.05 -6.64
N SER A 226 -15.54 4.61 -6.37
CA SER A 226 -16.78 5.23 -6.82
C SER A 226 -17.79 5.16 -5.69
N ASP A 227 -18.53 6.25 -5.47
CA ASP A 227 -19.61 6.31 -4.47
C ASP A 227 -19.16 5.87 -3.07
N GLY A 228 -17.95 6.28 -2.67
CA GLY A 228 -17.36 5.99 -1.36
C GLY A 228 -16.89 4.53 -1.17
N LYS A 229 -16.88 3.71 -2.23
CA LYS A 229 -16.45 2.30 -2.18
C LYS A 229 -15.41 1.98 -3.24
N ALA A 230 -14.54 1.02 -2.94
CA ALA A 230 -13.62 0.46 -3.92
C ALA A 230 -14.41 -0.26 -5.03
N ALA A 231 -14.33 0.26 -6.26
CA ALA A 231 -15.04 -0.23 -7.44
C ALA A 231 -14.14 -1.06 -8.38
N GLU A 232 -12.83 -0.85 -8.32
CA GLU A 232 -11.83 -1.58 -9.11
C GLU A 232 -10.55 -1.68 -8.29
N GLY A 233 -9.75 -2.72 -8.51
CA GLY A 233 -8.48 -2.88 -7.83
C GLY A 233 -7.43 -3.58 -8.67
N TRP A 234 -6.17 -3.35 -8.33
CA TRP A 234 -5.00 -4.07 -8.86
C TRP A 234 -4.08 -4.38 -7.69
N MET A 235 -3.45 -5.55 -7.68
CA MET A 235 -2.51 -5.92 -6.63
C MET A 235 -1.31 -6.64 -7.23
N GLN A 236 -0.15 -6.34 -6.69
CA GLN A 236 1.05 -7.15 -6.86
C GLN A 236 1.61 -7.50 -5.50
N TYR A 237 1.95 -8.77 -5.32
CA TYR A 237 2.58 -9.28 -4.11
C TYR A 237 3.69 -10.26 -4.48
N ASP A 238 4.61 -10.50 -3.55
CA ASP A 238 5.77 -11.37 -3.76
C ASP A 238 5.39 -12.87 -3.75
N ALA A 239 4.61 -13.29 -4.75
CA ALA A 239 4.13 -14.66 -4.89
C ALA A 239 5.28 -15.67 -5.01
N LEU A 240 6.35 -15.31 -5.72
CA LEU A 240 7.55 -16.15 -5.81
C LEU A 240 8.20 -16.29 -4.44
N GLY A 241 8.42 -15.19 -3.72
CA GLY A 241 8.99 -15.18 -2.38
C GLY A 241 8.14 -15.94 -1.37
N LEU A 242 6.81 -15.89 -1.50
CA LEU A 242 5.90 -16.72 -0.71
C LEU A 242 6.16 -18.21 -0.96
N LEU A 243 6.13 -18.67 -2.21
CA LEU A 243 6.34 -20.08 -2.54
C LEU A 243 7.74 -20.60 -2.15
N VAL A 244 8.75 -19.72 -2.19
CA VAL A 244 10.09 -20.03 -1.68
C VAL A 244 10.06 -20.21 -0.15
N GLN A 245 9.41 -19.32 0.60
CA GLN A 245 9.29 -19.45 2.07
C GLN A 245 8.47 -20.67 2.49
N LEU A 246 7.49 -21.09 1.68
CA LEU A 246 6.73 -22.33 1.88
C LEU A 246 7.52 -23.60 1.51
N GLY A 247 8.72 -23.47 0.94
CA GLY A 247 9.56 -24.60 0.54
C GLY A 247 9.08 -25.32 -0.73
N LEU A 248 8.20 -24.69 -1.51
CA LEU A 248 7.67 -25.25 -2.76
C LEU A 248 8.59 -24.98 -3.95
N ILE A 249 9.36 -23.89 -3.87
CA ILE A 249 10.32 -23.48 -4.89
C ILE A 249 11.69 -23.24 -4.23
N PRO A 250 12.80 -23.75 -4.77
CA PRO A 250 14.11 -23.46 -4.22
C PRO A 250 14.48 -21.99 -4.46
N PRO A 251 15.20 -21.33 -3.52
CA PRO A 251 15.65 -19.96 -3.72
C PRO A 251 16.65 -19.88 -4.88
N MET A 252 16.51 -18.88 -5.74
CA MET A 252 17.42 -18.63 -6.87
C MET A 252 18.58 -17.67 -6.53
N GLY A 253 18.68 -17.26 -5.27
CA GLY A 253 19.66 -16.31 -4.74
C GLY A 253 19.44 -16.07 -3.24
N PRO A 254 20.22 -15.17 -2.61
CA PRO A 254 19.95 -14.76 -1.24
C PRO A 254 18.56 -14.10 -1.20
N PRO A 255 17.61 -14.63 -0.41
CA PRO A 255 16.25 -14.12 -0.43
C PRO A 255 16.14 -12.73 0.20
N SER A 256 15.22 -11.92 -0.32
CA SER A 256 14.81 -10.64 0.26
C SER A 256 13.29 -10.59 0.43
N PHE A 257 12.81 -10.88 1.63
CA PHE A 257 11.37 -10.96 1.93
C PHE A 257 10.81 -9.68 2.57
N THR A 258 11.68 -8.70 2.88
CA THR A 258 11.30 -7.43 3.51
C THR A 258 11.55 -6.28 2.55
N TRP A 259 10.94 -5.13 2.83
CA TRP A 259 11.17 -3.89 2.07
C TRP A 259 12.53 -3.25 2.32
N GLY A 260 13.42 -3.87 3.12
CA GLY A 260 14.71 -3.28 3.48
C GLY A 260 14.59 -2.05 4.39
N ALA A 261 15.74 -1.44 4.71
CA ALA A 261 15.77 -0.14 5.38
C ALA A 261 15.50 0.97 4.34
N PRO A 262 14.79 2.04 4.72
CA PRO A 262 14.52 3.14 3.81
C PRO A 262 15.81 3.88 3.42
N SER A 263 15.76 4.65 2.33
CA SER A 263 16.84 5.58 2.00
C SER A 263 17.02 6.62 3.11
N GLU A 264 18.28 6.91 3.49
CA GLU A 264 18.59 7.99 4.43
C GLU A 264 18.53 9.39 3.76
N ILE A 265 18.29 9.45 2.45
CA ILE A 265 18.23 10.71 1.72
C ILE A 265 16.96 11.48 2.11
N THR A 266 17.18 12.73 2.50
CA THR A 266 16.13 13.74 2.67
C THR A 266 16.47 14.90 1.74
N GLY A 267 15.45 15.59 1.24
CA GLY A 267 15.60 16.70 0.30
C GLY A 267 14.27 17.37 0.01
N ASP A 268 14.24 18.27 -0.97
CA ASP A 268 13.01 18.91 -1.42
C ASP A 268 12.05 17.84 -1.98
N PRO A 269 10.85 17.64 -1.38
CA PRO A 269 9.88 16.65 -1.85
C PRO A 269 9.31 16.98 -3.23
N GLY A 270 9.52 18.21 -3.73
CA GLY A 270 9.00 18.65 -5.01
C GLY A 270 7.48 18.83 -5.01
N ILE A 271 6.90 18.85 -6.22
CA ILE A 271 5.47 19.04 -6.44
C ILE A 271 4.92 17.76 -7.06
N PRO A 272 3.83 17.15 -6.55
CA PRO A 272 3.31 15.86 -7.02
C PRO A 272 3.18 15.71 -8.54
N ASP A 273 2.66 16.71 -9.25
CA ASP A 273 2.52 16.64 -10.71
C ASP A 273 3.87 16.69 -11.45
N THR A 274 4.86 17.40 -10.92
CA THR A 274 6.24 17.38 -11.47
C THR A 274 6.94 16.06 -11.13
N ASN A 275 6.67 15.52 -9.94
CA ASN A 275 7.22 14.25 -9.48
C ASN A 275 6.80 13.10 -10.41
N LYS A 276 5.57 13.10 -10.94
CA LYS A 276 5.14 12.11 -11.95
C LYS A 276 6.04 12.10 -13.19
N ILE A 277 6.44 13.29 -13.67
CA ILE A 277 7.32 13.40 -14.83
C ILE A 277 8.68 12.79 -14.46
N ILE A 278 9.29 13.23 -13.36
CA ILE A 278 10.59 12.72 -12.88
C ILE A 278 10.56 11.19 -12.74
N ALA A 279 9.55 10.65 -12.07
CA ALA A 279 9.38 9.23 -11.84
C ALA A 279 9.28 8.43 -13.14
N ALA A 280 8.60 8.97 -14.16
CA ALA A 280 8.40 8.29 -15.44
C ALA A 280 9.64 8.33 -16.37
N ARG A 281 10.58 9.26 -16.17
CA ARG A 281 11.79 9.36 -17.01
C ARG A 281 12.65 8.11 -16.98
N ASP A 282 12.76 7.46 -15.83
CA ASP A 282 13.57 6.25 -15.72
C ASP A 282 13.00 5.06 -16.52
N PRO A 283 11.75 4.58 -16.32
CA PRO A 283 11.22 3.50 -17.15
C PRO A 283 11.12 3.86 -18.64
N LEU A 284 10.91 5.13 -18.98
CA LEU A 284 10.72 5.55 -20.37
C LEU A 284 12.01 5.91 -21.11
N GLU A 285 13.02 6.47 -20.45
CA GLU A 285 14.25 6.95 -21.08
C GLU A 285 15.44 6.04 -20.72
N ILE A 286 15.64 5.72 -19.44
CA ILE A 286 16.76 4.87 -19.02
C ILE A 286 16.53 3.41 -19.46
N TRP A 287 15.33 2.87 -19.25
CA TRP A 287 15.02 1.48 -19.58
C TRP A 287 14.66 1.29 -21.06
N ASN A 288 13.61 1.94 -21.56
CA ASN A 288 13.13 1.70 -22.93
C ASN A 288 14.09 2.19 -24.01
N GLU A 289 14.82 3.29 -23.78
CA GLU A 289 15.81 3.82 -24.75
C GLU A 289 17.25 3.37 -24.43
N ALA A 290 17.46 2.59 -23.37
CA ALA A 290 18.77 2.22 -22.85
C ALA A 290 19.69 3.43 -22.59
N ASN A 291 19.13 4.60 -22.23
CA ASN A 291 19.87 5.86 -22.14
C ASN A 291 20.52 6.06 -20.77
N LEU A 292 21.65 5.37 -20.54
CA LEU A 292 22.40 5.44 -19.28
C LEU A 292 23.02 6.81 -18.97
N ALA A 293 23.05 7.73 -19.93
CA ALA A 293 23.56 9.09 -19.71
C ALA A 293 22.66 9.89 -18.75
N LEU A 294 21.40 9.47 -18.59
CA LEU A 294 20.41 10.13 -17.75
C LEU A 294 20.42 9.66 -16.29
N VAL A 295 21.21 8.64 -15.96
CA VAL A 295 21.25 8.08 -14.59
C VAL A 295 21.60 9.15 -13.56
N ASP A 296 22.55 10.05 -13.86
CA ASP A 296 22.96 11.10 -12.92
C ASP A 296 21.92 12.20 -12.72
N ASP A 297 21.04 12.39 -13.72
CA ASP A 297 19.98 13.39 -13.68
C ASP A 297 18.72 12.84 -13.00
N VAL A 298 18.41 11.55 -13.16
CA VAL A 298 17.15 10.95 -12.74
C VAL A 298 17.25 10.19 -11.42
N ILE A 299 18.39 9.58 -11.10
CA ILE A 299 18.56 8.72 -9.94
C ILE A 299 19.42 9.43 -8.90
N GLY A 300 19.00 9.51 -7.63
CA GLY A 300 19.76 10.13 -6.55
C GLY A 300 21.04 9.37 -6.20
N GLU A 301 22.07 10.04 -5.66
CA GLU A 301 23.38 9.45 -5.37
C GLU A 301 23.29 8.23 -4.42
N GLY A 302 22.62 8.39 -3.29
CA GLY A 302 22.33 7.34 -2.31
C GLY A 302 21.00 6.61 -2.57
N PHE A 303 20.60 6.48 -3.84
CA PHE A 303 19.39 5.76 -4.24
C PHE A 303 19.30 4.37 -3.58
N VAL A 304 18.10 3.93 -3.19
CA VAL A 304 17.85 2.54 -2.79
C VAL A 304 16.67 1.98 -3.57
N GLY A 305 16.91 0.89 -4.30
CA GLY A 305 15.88 0.15 -5.04
C GLY A 305 15.58 -1.18 -4.36
N HIS A 306 14.34 -1.36 -3.91
CA HIS A 306 13.81 -2.58 -3.30
C HIS A 306 13.03 -3.38 -4.33
N TYR A 307 13.63 -4.46 -4.80
CA TYR A 307 13.05 -5.39 -5.76
C TYR A 307 12.76 -6.73 -5.07
N GLU A 308 12.07 -7.62 -5.78
CA GLU A 308 11.59 -8.90 -5.27
C GLU A 308 12.76 -9.82 -4.88
N THR A 309 13.82 -9.83 -5.70
CA THR A 309 14.96 -10.74 -5.52
C THR A 309 16.24 -10.04 -5.08
N THR A 310 16.25 -8.70 -4.98
CA THR A 310 17.47 -7.94 -4.69
C THR A 310 17.21 -6.53 -4.17
N THR A 311 18.22 -5.95 -3.53
CA THR A 311 18.27 -4.53 -3.20
C THR A 311 19.44 -3.90 -3.97
N VAL A 312 19.15 -2.80 -4.67
CA VAL A 312 20.15 -2.01 -5.39
C VAL A 312 20.47 -0.77 -4.59
N ALA A 313 21.66 -0.73 -3.98
CA ALA A 313 22.08 0.36 -3.10
C ALA A 313 23.11 1.27 -3.78
N GLY A 314 22.73 2.52 -3.99
CA GLY A 314 23.50 3.59 -4.61
C GLY A 314 23.30 3.69 -6.12
N ARG A 315 23.44 4.91 -6.64
CA ARG A 315 23.34 5.22 -8.07
C ARG A 315 24.27 4.35 -8.94
N GLU A 316 25.48 4.09 -8.46
CA GLU A 316 26.45 3.30 -9.22
C GLU A 316 26.06 1.82 -9.32
N ALA A 317 25.43 1.26 -8.27
CA ALA A 317 24.85 -0.09 -8.36
C ALA A 317 23.69 -0.11 -9.36
N TYR A 318 22.86 0.94 -9.37
CA TYR A 318 21.79 1.10 -10.36
C TYR A 318 22.31 1.17 -11.80
N ARG A 319 23.39 1.92 -12.03
CA ARG A 319 24.06 2.03 -13.33
C ARG A 319 24.55 0.68 -13.87
N GLN A 320 24.88 -0.27 -12.99
CA GLN A 320 25.28 -1.63 -13.35
C GLN A 320 24.09 -2.58 -13.50
N TYR A 321 23.03 -2.35 -12.73
CA TYR A 321 21.82 -3.16 -12.73
C TYR A 321 21.09 -3.11 -14.08
N VAL A 322 20.88 -1.91 -14.64
CA VAL A 322 20.10 -1.72 -15.89
C VAL A 322 20.72 -2.51 -17.06
N PRO A 323 22.02 -2.37 -17.40
CA PRO A 323 22.61 -3.11 -18.53
C PRO A 323 22.63 -4.63 -18.30
N GLY A 324 22.75 -5.08 -17.05
CA GLY A 324 22.69 -6.50 -16.72
C GLY A 324 21.35 -7.12 -17.09
N THR A 325 20.26 -6.42 -16.76
CA THR A 325 18.90 -6.84 -17.11
C THR A 325 18.64 -6.74 -18.62
N LEU A 326 19.06 -5.64 -19.27
CA LEU A 326 18.91 -5.48 -20.73
C LEU A 326 19.75 -6.49 -21.53
N ALA A 327 20.84 -7.02 -20.98
CA ALA A 327 21.58 -8.11 -21.60
C ALA A 327 20.78 -9.43 -21.63
N ALA A 328 19.98 -9.70 -20.59
CA ALA A 328 19.07 -10.85 -20.57
C ALA A 328 17.85 -10.65 -21.50
N PHE A 329 17.40 -9.40 -21.63
CA PHE A 329 16.22 -8.99 -22.39
C PHE A 329 16.52 -7.79 -23.31
N PRO A 330 17.17 -7.98 -24.47
CA PRO A 330 17.58 -6.88 -25.35
C PRO A 330 16.43 -6.07 -25.97
N ASP A 331 15.23 -6.64 -26.01
CA ASP A 331 13.97 -6.05 -26.49
C ASP A 331 13.04 -5.65 -25.33
N PHE A 332 13.58 -5.51 -24.12
CA PHE A 332 12.83 -5.12 -22.93
C PHE A 332 12.07 -3.81 -23.13
N ARG A 333 10.82 -3.80 -22.69
CA ARG A 333 9.95 -2.63 -22.76
C ARG A 333 9.05 -2.54 -21.55
N ILE A 334 8.95 -1.33 -20.99
CA ILE A 334 8.01 -0.95 -19.94
C ILE A 334 7.00 0.02 -20.53
N THR A 335 5.72 -0.22 -20.25
CA THR A 335 4.65 0.75 -20.42
C THR A 335 4.21 1.21 -19.04
N VAL A 336 4.26 2.52 -18.81
CA VAL A 336 3.65 3.14 -17.61
C VAL A 336 2.20 3.44 -17.94
N GLU A 337 1.27 2.99 -17.11
CA GLU A 337 -0.16 3.06 -17.43
C GLU A 337 -0.85 4.20 -16.68
N GLU A 338 -0.82 4.16 -15.35
CA GLU A 338 -1.49 5.13 -14.47
C GLU A 338 -0.51 5.58 -13.39
N LEU A 339 -0.40 6.91 -13.19
CA LEU A 339 0.43 7.52 -12.16
C LEU A 339 -0.44 8.27 -11.14
N ILE A 340 -0.06 8.12 -9.86
CA ILE A 340 -0.66 8.75 -8.69
C ILE A 340 0.48 9.41 -7.91
N ALA A 341 0.35 10.65 -7.48
CA ALA A 341 1.35 11.30 -6.65
C ALA A 341 0.74 12.05 -5.47
N GLU A 342 1.35 11.88 -4.29
CA GLU A 342 1.02 12.61 -3.06
C GLU A 342 2.33 12.87 -2.29
N GLY A 343 2.57 14.14 -1.94
CA GLY A 343 3.85 14.54 -1.34
C GLY A 343 5.04 14.20 -2.24
N ASP A 344 6.03 13.51 -1.66
CA ASP A 344 7.25 13.04 -2.33
C ASP A 344 7.10 11.65 -2.98
N LEU A 345 5.95 10.99 -2.82
CA LEU A 345 5.71 9.66 -3.36
C LEU A 345 4.99 9.70 -4.70
N VAL A 346 5.45 8.87 -5.63
CA VAL A 346 4.79 8.60 -6.90
C VAL A 346 4.57 7.10 -7.01
N VAL A 347 3.31 6.70 -7.22
CA VAL A 347 2.93 5.32 -7.49
C VAL A 347 2.54 5.19 -8.95
N PHE A 348 2.97 4.12 -9.60
CA PHE A 348 2.43 3.75 -10.90
C PHE A 348 2.33 2.25 -11.06
N ARG A 349 1.36 1.83 -11.88
CA ARG A 349 1.36 0.48 -12.44
C ARG A 349 2.04 0.49 -13.80
N SER A 350 2.62 -0.65 -14.14
CA SER A 350 3.30 -0.85 -15.40
C SER A 350 3.07 -2.24 -15.97
N THR A 351 3.21 -2.35 -17.28
CA THR A 351 3.38 -3.63 -17.97
C THR A 351 4.79 -3.69 -18.54
N ALA A 352 5.53 -4.73 -18.18
CA ALA A 352 6.85 -5.02 -18.71
C ALA A 352 6.81 -6.24 -19.64
N SER A 353 7.61 -6.23 -20.70
CA SER A 353 7.71 -7.34 -21.66
C SER A 353 9.11 -7.45 -22.24
N GLY A 354 9.45 -8.62 -22.77
CA GLY A 354 10.67 -8.85 -23.54
C GLY A 354 10.81 -10.31 -23.95
N THR A 355 11.96 -10.65 -24.52
CA THR A 355 12.35 -12.00 -24.90
C THR A 355 13.63 -12.39 -24.19
N HIS A 356 13.66 -13.57 -23.56
CA HIS A 356 14.82 -14.05 -22.81
C HIS A 356 15.94 -14.54 -23.75
N LEU A 357 16.78 -13.61 -24.21
CA LEU A 357 17.82 -13.82 -25.22
C LEU A 357 19.25 -13.85 -24.67
N GLY A 358 19.45 -13.38 -23.44
CA GLY A 358 20.70 -13.53 -22.69
C GLY A 358 20.50 -14.28 -21.39
N PRO A 359 21.58 -14.51 -20.60
CA PRO A 359 21.47 -15.20 -19.32
C PRO A 359 20.81 -14.32 -18.25
N LEU A 360 19.80 -14.85 -17.56
CA LEU A 360 19.22 -14.27 -16.35
C LEU A 360 19.85 -14.94 -15.11
N GLY A 361 20.92 -14.33 -14.59
CA GLY A 361 21.71 -14.96 -13.51
C GLY A 361 22.23 -16.34 -13.94
N PRO A 362 21.89 -17.43 -13.22
CA PRO A 362 22.30 -18.80 -13.61
C PRO A 362 21.45 -19.41 -14.73
N ILE A 363 20.37 -18.75 -15.16
CA ILE A 363 19.41 -19.30 -16.12
C ILE A 363 19.88 -18.94 -17.54
N PRO A 364 20.17 -19.92 -18.41
CA PRO A 364 20.52 -19.66 -19.80
C PRO A 364 19.34 -19.07 -20.58
N ALA A 365 19.63 -18.32 -21.64
CA ALA A 365 18.62 -17.80 -22.56
C ALA A 365 17.70 -18.91 -23.07
N THR A 366 16.39 -18.70 -22.99
CA THR A 366 15.38 -19.68 -23.42
C THR A 366 14.76 -19.33 -24.76
N GLY A 367 14.94 -18.09 -25.24
CA GLY A 367 14.34 -17.59 -26.46
C GLY A 367 12.82 -17.35 -26.37
N LEU A 368 12.25 -17.48 -25.17
CA LEU A 368 10.81 -17.36 -24.94
C LEU A 368 10.44 -15.90 -24.60
N PRO A 369 9.30 -15.41 -25.14
CA PRO A 369 8.77 -14.11 -24.79
C PRO A 369 8.09 -14.16 -23.42
N TRP A 370 8.00 -13.02 -22.77
CA TRP A 370 7.25 -12.84 -21.53
C TRP A 370 6.57 -11.47 -21.47
N THR A 371 5.50 -11.39 -20.71
CA THR A 371 4.82 -10.13 -20.35
C THR A 371 4.26 -10.24 -18.95
N VAL A 372 4.57 -9.27 -18.10
CA VAL A 372 4.10 -9.23 -16.70
C VAL A 372 3.67 -7.83 -16.31
N SER A 373 2.69 -7.75 -15.44
CA SER A 373 2.32 -6.51 -14.77
C SER A 373 3.24 -6.26 -13.58
N GLY A 374 3.33 -4.99 -13.18
CA GLY A 374 4.12 -4.54 -12.04
C GLY A 374 3.53 -3.29 -11.40
N MET A 375 3.95 -3.04 -10.16
CA MET A 375 3.62 -1.86 -9.37
C MET A 375 4.89 -1.28 -8.78
N VAL A 376 4.97 0.04 -8.82
CA VAL A 376 6.16 0.77 -8.41
C VAL A 376 5.76 1.97 -7.57
N ILE A 377 6.41 2.12 -6.42
CA ILE A 377 6.37 3.33 -5.61
C ILE A 377 7.76 3.95 -5.65
N ARG A 378 7.83 5.26 -5.86
CA ARG A 378 9.08 6.01 -5.90
C ARG A 378 9.03 7.17 -4.95
N ARG A 379 10.12 7.39 -4.22
CA ARG A 379 10.35 8.60 -3.45
C ARG A 379 11.19 9.57 -4.27
N ILE A 380 10.74 10.81 -4.33
CA ILE A 380 11.43 11.91 -5.01
C ILE A 380 12.06 12.82 -3.96
N ALA A 381 13.34 13.18 -4.16
CA ALA A 381 13.97 14.26 -3.42
C ALA A 381 14.92 15.02 -4.33
N ASP A 382 14.95 16.34 -4.21
CA ASP A 382 15.82 17.24 -4.99
C ASP A 382 15.73 17.01 -6.51
N GLY A 383 14.52 16.71 -6.99
CA GLY A 383 14.25 16.47 -8.41
C GLY A 383 14.72 15.11 -8.93
N GLN A 384 15.13 14.18 -8.06
CA GLN A 384 15.62 12.84 -8.43
C GLN A 384 14.84 11.73 -7.72
N VAL A 385 14.82 10.54 -8.31
CA VAL A 385 14.33 9.32 -7.66
C VAL A 385 15.38 8.84 -6.66
N VAL A 386 15.06 8.89 -5.37
CA VAL A 386 15.99 8.51 -4.28
C VAL A 386 15.64 7.17 -3.66
N GLU A 387 14.43 6.66 -3.90
CA GLU A 387 14.02 5.35 -3.43
C GLU A 387 12.99 4.72 -4.37
N THR A 388 12.97 3.40 -4.45
CA THR A 388 11.98 2.66 -5.23
C THR A 388 11.58 1.38 -4.51
N TRP A 389 10.28 1.12 -4.40
CA TRP A 389 9.71 -0.17 -4.04
C TRP A 389 9.00 -0.72 -5.27
N GLN A 390 9.43 -1.87 -5.76
CA GLN A 390 8.90 -2.47 -6.97
C GLN A 390 8.42 -3.89 -6.70
N MET A 391 7.29 -4.22 -7.32
CA MET A 391 6.73 -5.56 -7.35
C MET A 391 6.24 -5.88 -8.76
N ASN A 392 6.97 -6.71 -9.49
CA ASN A 392 6.54 -7.36 -10.71
C ASN A 392 6.14 -8.81 -10.42
N ASP A 393 5.34 -9.39 -11.32
CA ASP A 393 5.01 -10.81 -11.24
C ASP A 393 6.18 -11.69 -11.70
N MET A 394 7.22 -11.80 -10.86
CA MET A 394 8.41 -12.61 -11.14
C MET A 394 8.08 -14.10 -11.28
N LEU A 395 7.06 -14.58 -10.57
CA LEU A 395 6.58 -15.96 -10.71
C LEU A 395 6.08 -16.20 -12.14
N SER A 396 5.20 -15.32 -12.64
CA SER A 396 4.68 -15.37 -14.00
C SER A 396 5.77 -15.25 -15.05
N LEU A 397 6.76 -14.37 -14.86
CA LEU A 397 7.91 -14.25 -15.76
C LEU A 397 8.62 -15.59 -15.90
N LEU A 398 9.02 -16.20 -14.77
CA LEU A 398 9.76 -17.47 -14.74
C LEU A 398 8.94 -18.63 -15.30
N THR A 399 7.63 -18.63 -15.12
CA THR A 399 6.74 -19.59 -15.76
C THR A 399 6.70 -19.42 -17.27
N GLN A 400 6.55 -18.19 -17.77
CA GLN A 400 6.50 -17.90 -19.21
C GLN A 400 7.80 -18.25 -19.94
N ILE A 401 8.96 -18.05 -19.29
CA ILE A 401 10.25 -18.42 -19.87
C ILE A 401 10.64 -19.89 -19.62
N GLY A 402 9.76 -20.71 -19.03
CA GLY A 402 9.92 -22.16 -18.91
C GLY A 402 10.84 -22.62 -17.78
N VAL A 403 11.13 -21.77 -16.80
CA VAL A 403 11.99 -22.11 -15.64
C VAL A 403 11.19 -22.80 -14.55
N ILE A 404 9.98 -22.29 -14.27
CA ILE A 404 9.07 -22.83 -13.27
C ILE A 404 7.85 -23.42 -14.01
N PRO A 405 7.42 -24.65 -13.71
CA PRO A 405 6.19 -25.17 -14.31
C PRO A 405 4.97 -24.34 -13.87
N PRO A 406 3.92 -24.25 -14.70
CA PRO A 406 2.65 -23.66 -14.25
C PRO A 406 2.14 -24.37 -12.99
N LEU A 407 1.64 -23.59 -12.03
CA LEU A 407 0.95 -24.15 -10.86
C LEU A 407 -0.33 -24.86 -11.35
N GLN A 408 -0.53 -26.11 -10.89
CA GLN A 408 -1.70 -26.94 -11.24
C GLN A 408 -2.78 -26.87 -10.19
#